data_AF-A0A7J3W7Q0-F1
#
_entry.id   AF-A0A7J3W7Q0-F1
#
_cell.length_a   1.000
_cell.length_b   1.000
_cell.length_c   1.000
_cell.angle_alpha   90.00
_cell.angle_beta   90.00
_cell.angle_gamma   90.00
#
_symmetry.space_group_name_H-M   'P 1'
#
loop_
_entity.id
_entity.type
_entity.pdbx_description
1 polymer ?
#
loop_
_entity_poly.entity_id
_entity_poly.type
_entity_poly.pdbx_seq_one_letter_code
_entity_poly.pdbx_strand_id
1 'polypeptide(L)'
;MYREILDWSYEPEERFKRRRSTGIWKIATAFIVVILASTILIALCITSLSPGEVAVVYDPLFKSYSGPYIGPTVFLKAPWQGLIKDFYTIDYIDMTTEARADYPPV
;
A
#
# COMPACT_ATOMS: atom_id res chain seq x y z
N MET A 1 -50.55 -37.35 -48.57
CA MET A 1 -50.24 -35.93 -48.85
C MET A 1 -50.51 -35.08 -47.61
N TYR A 2 -49.79 -35.33 -46.50
CA TYR A 2 -49.87 -34.57 -45.23
C TYR A 2 -48.64 -34.92 -44.38
N ARG A 3 -47.43 -34.48 -44.78
CA ARG A 3 -46.20 -34.79 -44.04
C ARG A 3 -45.14 -33.68 -44.02
N GLU A 4 -45.52 -32.42 -44.21
CA GLU A 4 -44.52 -31.33 -44.38
C GLU A 4 -44.75 -30.06 -43.53
N ILE A 5 -45.64 -30.05 -42.53
CA ILE A 5 -45.98 -28.79 -41.82
C ILE A 5 -45.61 -28.82 -40.32
N LEU A 6 -44.59 -29.58 -39.91
CA LEU A 6 -44.14 -29.56 -38.51
C LEU A 6 -42.63 -29.46 -38.36
N ASP A 7 -42.00 -28.59 -39.15
CA ASP A 7 -40.60 -28.18 -38.97
C ASP A 7 -40.48 -26.80 -38.30
N TRP A 8 -41.45 -26.45 -37.45
CA TRP A 8 -41.40 -25.27 -36.59
C TRP A 8 -40.47 -25.53 -35.39
N SER A 9 -39.23 -25.96 -35.66
CA SER A 9 -38.14 -26.01 -34.70
C SER A 9 -37.66 -24.57 -34.43
N TYR A 10 -38.46 -23.85 -33.66
CA TYR A 10 -38.04 -22.59 -33.05
C TYR A 10 -36.92 -22.88 -32.06
N GLU A 11 -35.65 -22.84 -32.45
CA GLU A 11 -34.51 -22.64 -31.51
C GLU A 11 -33.28 -21.95 -32.15
N PRO A 12 -33.31 -20.62 -32.39
CA PRO A 12 -32.06 -19.86 -32.58
C PRO A 12 -31.65 -19.02 -31.36
N GLU A 13 -32.44 -18.98 -30.28
CA GLU A 13 -32.23 -18.05 -29.15
C GLU A 13 -31.08 -18.49 -28.20
N GLU A 14 -30.85 -19.80 -28.05
CA GLU A 14 -29.92 -20.34 -27.04
C GLU A 14 -28.43 -20.21 -27.43
N ARG A 15 -28.09 -20.09 -28.72
CA ARG A 15 -26.68 -20.09 -29.17
C ARG A 15 -25.94 -18.76 -28.94
N PHE A 16 -26.65 -17.65 -28.73
CA PHE A 16 -26.01 -16.33 -28.60
C PHE A 16 -25.57 -15.97 -27.17
N LYS A 17 -25.98 -16.72 -26.13
CA LYS A 17 -25.62 -16.39 -24.74
C LYS A 17 -24.27 -16.93 -24.26
N ARG A 18 -23.65 -17.89 -24.94
CA ARG A 18 -22.44 -18.57 -24.42
C ARG A 18 -21.10 -17.89 -24.69
N ARG A 19 -21.00 -16.99 -25.68
CA ARG A 19 -19.71 -16.37 -26.08
C ARG A 19 -19.38 -15.06 -25.36
N ARG A 20 -20.33 -14.41 -24.69
CA ARG A 20 -20.15 -13.07 -24.08
C ARG A 20 -19.72 -13.09 -22.61
N SER A 21 -19.73 -14.26 -21.97
CA SER A 21 -19.41 -14.44 -20.54
C SER A 21 -17.93 -14.18 -20.22
N THR A 22 -17.01 -14.65 -21.07
CA THR A 22 -15.56 -14.51 -20.83
C THR A 22 -15.09 -13.06 -20.82
N GLY A 23 -15.79 -12.14 -21.51
CA GLY A 23 -15.48 -10.71 -21.49
C GLY A 23 -15.79 -10.07 -20.13
N ILE A 24 -16.93 -10.42 -19.53
CA ILE A 24 -17.36 -9.89 -18.22
C ILE A 24 -16.41 -10.36 -17.12
N TRP A 25 -16.01 -11.65 -17.16
CA TRP A 25 -15.03 -12.18 -16.22
C TRP A 25 -13.67 -11.48 -16.33
N LYS A 26 -13.19 -11.21 -17.55
CA LYS A 26 -11.93 -10.45 -17.76
C LYS A 26 -11.99 -9.04 -17.18
N ILE A 27 -13.12 -8.33 -17.39
CA ILE A 27 -13.32 -6.99 -16.85
C ILE A 27 -13.39 -7.04 -15.33
N ALA A 28 -14.14 -7.99 -14.77
CA ALA A 28 -14.24 -8.18 -13.33
C ALA A 28 -12.86 -8.46 -12.70
N THR A 29 -12.07 -9.36 -13.31
CA THR A 29 -10.70 -9.64 -12.83
C THR A 29 -9.81 -8.40 -12.92
N ALA A 30 -9.86 -7.64 -14.02
CA ALA A 30 -9.08 -6.41 -14.16
C ALA A 30 -9.47 -5.38 -13.09
N PHE A 31 -10.76 -5.24 -12.81
CA PHE A 31 -11.27 -4.31 -11.79
C PHE A 31 -10.77 -4.68 -10.39
N ILE A 32 -10.80 -5.98 -10.04
CA ILE A 32 -10.28 -6.49 -8.77
C ILE A 32 -8.78 -6.20 -8.64
N VAL A 33 -8.00 -6.42 -9.71
CA VAL A 33 -6.55 -6.15 -9.70
C VAL A 33 -6.26 -4.66 -9.49
N VAL A 34 -7.03 -3.77 -10.13
CA VAL A 34 -6.88 -2.32 -9.96
C VAL A 34 -7.20 -1.88 -8.53
N ILE A 35 -8.29 -2.41 -7.94
CA ILE A 35 -8.64 -2.13 -6.55
C ILE A 35 -7.54 -2.63 -5.61
N LEU A 36 -7.01 -3.83 -5.85
CA LEU A 36 -5.95 -4.38 -5.02
C LEU A 36 -4.65 -3.54 -5.13
N ALA A 37 -4.28 -3.14 -6.34
CA ALA A 37 -3.11 -2.29 -6.55
C ALA A 37 -3.27 -0.92 -5.89
N SER A 38 -4.47 -0.32 -5.97
CA SER A 38 -4.73 0.98 -5.36
C SER A 38 -4.71 0.93 -3.84
N THR A 39 -5.26 -0.12 -3.22
CA THR A 39 -5.23 -0.27 -1.76
C THR A 39 -3.81 -0.47 -1.24
N ILE A 40 -2.98 -1.25 -1.94
CA ILE A 40 -1.56 -1.42 -1.59
C ILE A 40 -0.81 -0.08 -1.69
N LEU A 41 -1.05 0.69 -2.76
CA LEU A 41 -0.41 1.99 -2.93
C LEU A 41 -0.81 2.98 -1.82
N ILE A 42 -2.09 3.03 -1.45
CA ILE A 42 -2.56 3.91 -0.36
C ILE A 42 -1.92 3.49 0.97
N ALA A 43 -1.83 2.18 1.24
CA ALA A 43 -1.22 1.67 2.47
C ALA A 43 0.27 2.06 2.58
N LEU A 44 1.00 2.07 1.46
CA LEU A 44 2.42 2.47 1.42
C LEU A 44 2.64 3.99 1.64
N CYS A 45 1.60 4.80 1.40
CA CYS A 45 1.69 6.25 1.56
C CYS A 45 1.50 6.71 3.02
N ILE A 46 0.75 5.96 3.82
CA ILE A 46 0.41 6.36 5.19
C ILE A 46 1.57 5.99 6.11
N THR A 47 2.07 6.95 6.89
CA THR A 47 3.09 6.69 7.91
C THR A 47 2.79 7.44 9.19
N SER A 48 2.94 6.75 10.32
CA SER A 48 2.81 7.30 11.66
C SER A 48 4.17 7.43 12.35
N LEU A 49 4.28 8.45 13.19
CA LEU A 49 5.45 8.76 13.99
C LEU A 49 5.06 8.79 15.48
N SER A 50 5.83 8.11 16.31
CA SER A 50 5.55 7.99 17.75
C SER A 50 5.98 9.26 18.51
N PRO A 51 5.53 9.46 19.76
CA PRO A 51 6.09 10.51 20.62
C PRO A 51 7.60 10.31 20.81
N GLY A 52 8.39 11.38 20.82
CA GLY A 52 9.85 11.28 20.97
C GLY A 52 10.62 10.91 19.69
N GLU A 53 9.92 10.70 18.56
CA GLU A 53 10.51 10.45 17.25
C GLU A 53 10.49 11.72 16.38
N VAL A 54 11.56 11.94 15.63
CA VAL A 54 11.64 12.88 14.51
C VAL A 54 11.90 12.08 13.25
N ALA A 55 11.26 12.44 12.15
CA ALA A 55 11.55 11.81 10.86
C ALA A 55 11.69 12.80 9.72
N VAL A 56 12.58 12.46 8.79
CA VAL A 56 12.81 13.20 7.55
C VAL A 56 12.49 12.27 6.38
N VAL A 57 11.66 12.75 5.47
CA VAL A 57 11.33 12.04 4.23
C VAL A 57 12.40 12.40 3.20
N TYR A 58 12.99 11.38 2.58
CA TYR A 58 13.95 11.58 1.50
C TYR A 58 13.37 11.06 0.18
N ASP A 59 13.51 11.86 -0.88
CA ASP A 59 13.10 11.50 -2.22
C ASP A 59 14.32 11.13 -3.08
N PRO A 60 14.51 9.84 -3.44
CA PRO A 60 15.64 9.41 -4.28
C PRO A 60 15.56 9.94 -5.72
N LEU A 61 14.34 10.19 -6.23
CA LEU A 61 14.13 10.60 -7.62
C LEU A 61 14.47 12.08 -7.80
N PHE A 62 13.97 12.92 -6.88
CA PHE A 62 14.17 14.37 -6.94
C PHE A 62 15.36 14.85 -6.10
N LYS A 63 16.05 13.94 -5.39
CA LYS A 63 17.18 14.24 -4.50
C LYS A 63 16.85 15.36 -3.52
N SER A 64 15.63 15.34 -2.99
CA SER A 64 15.13 16.34 -2.06
C SER A 64 14.86 15.71 -0.70
N TYR A 65 14.94 16.55 0.32
CA TYR A 65 14.59 16.21 1.69
C TYR A 65 13.39 17.06 2.10
N SER A 66 12.42 16.45 2.78
CA SER A 66 11.36 17.21 3.43
C SER A 66 11.90 17.93 4.67
N GLY A 67 11.13 18.88 5.18
CA GLY A 67 11.33 19.34 6.56
C GLY A 67 11.17 18.19 7.57
N PRO A 68 11.69 18.35 8.80
CA PRO A 68 11.54 17.36 9.85
C PRO A 68 10.09 17.31 10.34
N TYR A 69 9.54 16.11 10.42
CA TYR A 69 8.28 15.82 11.08
C TYR A 69 8.56 15.42 12.52
N ILE A 70 7.94 16.11 13.48
CA ILE A 70 8.07 15.83 14.91
C ILE A 70 6.85 15.05 15.37
N GLY A 71 7.05 13.91 16.01
CA GLY A 71 5.98 13.07 16.53
C GLY A 71 5.33 13.64 17.80
N PRO A 72 4.10 13.23 18.15
CA PRO A 72 3.27 12.24 17.45
C PRO A 72 2.52 12.85 16.26
N THR A 73 2.71 12.28 15.07
CA THR A 73 2.05 12.79 13.85
C THR A 73 1.82 11.66 12.84
N VAL A 74 0.79 11.84 12.02
CA VAL A 74 0.50 10.98 10.86
C VAL A 74 0.62 11.84 9.62
N PHE A 75 1.42 11.41 8.67
CA PHE A 75 1.61 12.13 7.42
C PHE A 75 1.60 11.16 6.25
N LEU A 76 1.41 11.74 5.06
CA LEU A 76 1.44 11.03 3.81
C LEU A 76 2.79 11.28 3.15
N LYS A 77 3.43 10.20 2.70
CA LYS A 77 4.60 10.24 1.83
C LYS A 77 4.31 9.48 0.55
N ALA A 78 5.08 9.72 -0.50
CA ALA A 78 4.99 8.91 -1.69
C ALA A 78 5.49 7.47 -1.41
N PRO A 79 5.03 6.47 -2.18
CA PRO A 79 5.40 5.07 -1.93
C PRO A 79 6.89 4.80 -2.19
N TRP A 80 7.53 5.56 -3.09
CA TRP A 80 8.97 5.48 -3.38
C TRP A 80 9.84 6.31 -2.42
N GLN A 81 9.24 7.20 -1.61
CA GLN A 81 10.00 8.03 -0.69
C GLN A 81 10.41 7.22 0.54
N GLY A 82 11.68 7.33 0.90
CA GLY A 82 12.24 6.71 2.09
C GLY A 82 12.03 7.57 3.33
N LEU A 83 12.18 6.95 4.49
CA LEU A 83 12.03 7.62 5.78
C LEU A 83 13.25 7.37 6.65
N ILE A 84 13.86 8.44 7.14
CA ILE A 84 14.92 8.40 8.14
C ILE A 84 14.27 8.81 9.46
N LYS A 85 14.28 7.92 10.44
CA LYS A 85 13.73 8.17 11.78
C LYS A 85 14.87 8.29 12.78
N ASP A 86 14.73 9.22 13.71
CA ASP A 86 15.64 9.39 14.84
C ASP A 86 14.84 9.70 16.12
N PHE A 87 15.39 9.35 17.27
CA PHE A 87 14.78 9.64 18.56
C PHE A 87 15.40 10.91 19.14
N TYR A 88 14.56 11.87 19.53
CA TYR A 88 15.02 13.05 20.27
C TYR A 88 14.80 12.89 21.79
N THR A 89 14.39 11.71 22.24
CA THR A 89 14.25 11.42 23.66
C THR A 89 15.62 11.46 24.34
N ILE A 90 15.61 11.64 25.65
CA ILE A 90 16.81 11.61 26.48
C ILE A 90 17.36 10.19 26.42
N ASP A 91 18.34 9.96 25.56
CA ASP A 91 19.10 8.72 25.56
C ASP A 91 19.97 8.75 26.82
N TYR A 92 19.69 7.85 27.75
CA TYR A 92 20.53 7.71 28.95
C TYR A 92 21.83 7.07 28.49
N ILE A 93 22.86 7.90 28.34
CA ILE A 93 24.23 7.43 28.15
C ILE A 93 24.62 6.76 29.46
N ASP A 94 24.55 5.43 29.48
CA ASP A 94 25.01 4.64 30.62
C ASP A 94 26.54 4.72 30.64
N MET A 95 27.08 5.58 31.52
CA MET A 95 28.50 5.63 31.78
C MET A 95 28.84 4.40 32.61
N THR A 96 29.60 3.48 32.00
CA THR A 96 30.00 2.18 32.53
C THR A 96 30.17 2.18 34.05
N THR A 97 29.52 1.23 34.75
CA THR A 97 29.68 0.99 36.19
C THR A 97 31.02 0.31 36.54
N GLU A 98 32.03 0.49 35.70
CA GLU A 98 33.36 -0.07 35.89
C GLU A 98 34.11 0.73 36.96
N ALA A 99 34.74 0.03 37.90
CA ALA A 99 35.45 0.64 39.05
C ALA A 99 36.65 1.54 38.67
N ARG A 100 36.95 1.68 37.37
CA ARG A 100 38.00 2.54 36.81
C ARG A 100 37.47 3.60 35.83
N ALA A 101 36.16 3.86 35.80
CA ALA A 101 35.63 4.95 35.01
C ALA A 101 36.14 6.30 35.53
N ASP A 102 36.57 7.17 34.62
CA ASP A 102 37.03 8.53 34.96
C ASP A 102 35.91 9.41 35.57
N TYR A 103 34.64 9.02 35.36
CA TYR A 103 33.46 9.71 35.87
C TYR A 103 32.50 8.71 36.55
N PRO A 104 32.68 8.41 37.84
CA PRO A 104 31.74 7.55 38.57
C PRO A 104 30.39 8.26 38.77
N PRO A 105 29.25 7.54 38.67
CA PRO A 105 27.95 8.12 38.98
C PRO A 105 27.88 8.49 40.47
N VAL A 106 27.53 9.75 40.75
CA VAL A 106 27.41 10.32 42.11
C VAL A 106 26.12 9.94 42.81
#